data_AF-A0A7W1J839-F1
#
_entry.id   AF-A0A7W1J839-F1
#
_cell.length_a   1.000
_cell.length_b   1.000
_cell.length_c   1.000
_cell.angle_alpha   90.00
_cell.angle_beta   90.00
_cell.angle_gamma   90.00
#
_symmetry.space_group_name_H-M   'P 1'
#
loop_
_entity.id
_entity.type
_entity.pdbx_description
1 polymer ?
#
loop_
_entity_poly.entity_id
_entity_poly.type
_entity_poly.pdbx_seq_one_letter_code
_entity_poly.pdbx_strand_id
1 'polypeptide(L)'
;MEFPNHHRQIVEDLMAGKFILPQERTFEVLKENEDFYTQFFKASFNYELKLTQDFVYLVSDESNEMLSRDICIFIALLSYELDRDGKNFMERIQFSEFDIEEIENYFINSSYIDLILSNKQLKDADSRKNFMNTLNRRNIIEKTADNRFVFTSAHKFFMDFAADIVKFENVEKE
;
A
#
# COMPACT_ATOMS: atom_id res chain seq x y z
N MET A 1 7.56 -10.51 -31.37
CA MET A 1 8.14 -10.44 -30.01
C MET A 1 7.64 -11.64 -29.24
N GLU A 2 8.53 -12.43 -28.69
CA GLU A 2 8.16 -13.46 -27.71
C GLU A 2 8.02 -12.77 -26.36
N PHE A 3 6.87 -12.95 -25.70
CA PHE A 3 6.62 -12.40 -24.38
C PHE A 3 6.99 -13.44 -23.31
N PRO A 4 7.55 -13.04 -22.16
CA PRO A 4 7.81 -13.96 -21.06
C PRO A 4 6.54 -14.68 -20.59
N ASN A 5 6.71 -15.83 -19.92
CA ASN A 5 5.60 -16.54 -19.31
C ASN A 5 4.82 -15.62 -18.36
N HIS A 6 3.51 -15.85 -18.22
CA HIS A 6 2.63 -15.03 -17.36
C HIS A 6 2.54 -13.52 -17.71
N HIS A 7 3.04 -13.09 -18.87
CA HIS A 7 3.06 -11.67 -19.26
C HIS A 7 1.72 -10.95 -19.06
N ARG A 8 0.62 -11.54 -19.56
CA ARG A 8 -0.71 -10.93 -19.43
C ARG A 8 -1.09 -10.66 -17.97
N GLN A 9 -0.86 -11.63 -17.09
CA GLN A 9 -1.17 -11.51 -15.67
C GLN A 9 -0.30 -10.44 -14.99
N ILE A 10 1.00 -10.40 -15.31
CA ILE A 10 1.93 -9.39 -14.80
C ILE A 10 1.46 -7.98 -15.17
N VAL A 11 1.11 -7.78 -16.45
CA VAL A 11 0.64 -6.49 -16.94
C VAL A 11 -0.70 -6.11 -16.29
N GLU A 12 -1.67 -7.02 -16.24
CA GLU A 12 -2.97 -6.77 -15.62
C GLU A 12 -2.83 -6.38 -14.13
N ASP A 13 -2.05 -7.14 -13.36
CA ASP A 13 -1.85 -6.90 -11.92
C ASP A 13 -1.13 -5.56 -11.67
N LEU A 14 -0.01 -5.31 -12.37
CA LEU A 14 0.76 -4.08 -12.19
C LEU A 14 -0.01 -2.84 -12.63
N MET A 15 -0.75 -2.91 -13.75
CA MET A 15 -1.60 -1.80 -14.22
C MET A 15 -2.79 -1.53 -13.30
N ALA A 16 -3.26 -2.54 -12.55
CA ALA A 16 -4.24 -2.35 -11.48
C ALA A 16 -3.63 -1.68 -10.22
N GLY A 17 -2.32 -1.44 -10.21
CA GLY A 17 -1.57 -0.88 -9.09
C GLY A 17 -1.43 -1.84 -7.92
N LYS A 18 -1.38 -3.15 -8.22
CA LYS A 18 -1.07 -4.21 -7.26
C LYS A 18 0.44 -4.32 -7.07
N PHE A 19 0.85 -4.51 -5.82
CA PHE A 19 2.24 -4.84 -5.49
C PHE A 19 2.45 -6.35 -5.72
N ILE A 20 3.44 -6.71 -6.54
CA ILE A 20 3.79 -8.11 -6.75
C ILE A 20 4.78 -8.52 -5.66
N LEU A 21 4.42 -9.54 -4.87
CA LEU A 21 5.18 -9.96 -3.69
C LEU A 21 6.09 -11.17 -4.00
N PRO A 22 7.18 -11.39 -3.24
CA PRO A 22 8.16 -12.46 -3.51
C PRO A 22 7.61 -13.88 -3.57
N GLN A 23 6.54 -14.17 -2.85
CA GLN A 23 5.87 -15.48 -2.86
C GLN A 23 5.05 -15.75 -4.14
N GLU A 24 4.83 -14.74 -4.98
CA GLU A 24 4.09 -14.89 -6.25
C GLU A 24 5.03 -15.34 -7.37
N ARG A 25 4.61 -16.33 -8.18
CA ARG A 25 5.40 -16.82 -9.33
C ARG A 25 5.75 -15.72 -10.34
N THR A 26 4.89 -14.71 -10.45
CA THR A 26 5.10 -13.56 -11.33
C THR A 26 6.27 -12.68 -10.89
N PHE A 27 6.65 -12.71 -9.61
CA PHE A 27 7.79 -11.97 -9.08
C PHE A 27 9.12 -12.48 -9.64
N GLU A 28 9.32 -13.80 -9.67
CA GLU A 28 10.53 -14.41 -10.24
C GLU A 28 10.66 -14.08 -11.73
N VAL A 29 9.56 -14.19 -12.48
CA VAL A 29 9.53 -13.82 -13.90
C VAL A 29 9.90 -12.36 -14.12
N LEU A 30 9.39 -11.44 -13.29
CA LEU A 30 9.72 -10.02 -13.35
C LEU A 30 11.21 -9.79 -13.11
N LYS A 31 11.82 -10.48 -12.14
CA LYS A 31 13.26 -10.38 -11.85
C LYS A 31 14.13 -10.94 -12.98
N GLU A 32 13.77 -12.10 -13.53
CA GLU A 32 14.53 -12.72 -14.63
C GLU A 32 14.46 -11.91 -15.94
N ASN A 33 13.42 -11.09 -16.10
CA ASN A 33 13.14 -10.33 -17.31
C ASN A 33 13.04 -8.81 -17.03
N GLU A 34 13.80 -8.32 -16.06
CA GLU A 34 13.73 -6.93 -15.57
C GLU A 34 13.91 -5.89 -16.69
N ASP A 35 14.93 -6.06 -17.52
CA ASP A 35 15.21 -5.15 -18.64
C ASP A 35 14.05 -5.08 -19.64
N PHE A 36 13.46 -6.24 -19.95
CA PHE A 36 12.32 -6.33 -20.86
C PHE A 36 11.11 -5.57 -20.29
N TYR A 37 10.73 -5.85 -19.04
CA TYR A 37 9.54 -5.24 -18.45
C TYR A 37 9.75 -3.75 -18.17
N THR A 38 10.94 -3.33 -17.74
CA THR A 38 11.26 -1.91 -17.55
C THR A 38 11.11 -1.13 -18.86
N GLN A 39 11.66 -1.65 -19.96
CA GLN A 39 11.51 -1.03 -21.28
C GLN A 39 10.07 -1.08 -21.77
N PHE A 40 9.38 -2.22 -21.58
CA PHE A 40 8.00 -2.39 -21.99
C PHE A 40 7.06 -1.38 -21.32
N PHE A 41 7.11 -1.24 -20.00
CA PHE A 41 6.25 -0.29 -19.27
C PHE A 41 6.60 1.16 -19.59
N LYS A 42 7.89 1.49 -19.72
CA LYS A 42 8.31 2.84 -20.08
C LYS A 42 7.88 3.20 -21.51
N ALA A 43 8.09 2.31 -22.48
CA ALA A 43 7.75 2.59 -23.88
C ALA A 43 6.24 2.56 -24.15
N SER A 44 5.49 1.67 -23.49
CA SER A 44 4.07 1.48 -23.78
C SER A 44 3.16 2.42 -22.99
N PHE A 45 3.53 2.76 -21.75
CA PHE A 45 2.66 3.51 -20.82
C PHE A 45 3.35 4.72 -20.19
N ASN A 46 4.64 4.97 -20.46
CA ASN A 46 5.47 5.94 -19.75
C ASN A 46 5.52 5.71 -18.22
N TYR A 47 5.36 4.46 -17.77
CA TYR A 47 5.44 4.11 -16.35
C TYR A 47 6.82 3.55 -16.02
N GLU A 48 7.30 3.86 -14.82
CA GLU A 48 8.54 3.30 -14.28
C GLU A 48 8.23 2.04 -13.49
N LEU A 49 8.88 0.93 -13.85
CA LEU A 49 8.86 -0.28 -13.05
C LEU A 49 9.93 -0.18 -11.96
N LYS A 50 9.53 -0.41 -10.71
CA LYS A 50 10.44 -0.44 -9.55
C LYS A 50 10.46 -1.85 -8.98
N LEU A 51 11.62 -2.48 -9.03
CA LEU A 51 11.87 -3.78 -8.43
C LEU A 51 12.64 -3.59 -7.14
N THR A 52 12.16 -4.18 -6.05
CA THR A 52 12.86 -4.24 -4.77
C THR A 52 13.03 -5.68 -4.33
N GLN A 53 13.70 -5.90 -3.19
CA GLN A 53 13.75 -7.23 -2.59
C GLN A 53 12.39 -7.67 -2.02
N ASP A 54 11.57 -6.71 -1.62
CA ASP A 54 10.35 -6.91 -0.85
C ASP A 54 9.08 -6.97 -1.71
N PHE A 55 9.08 -6.31 -2.87
CA PHE A 55 7.95 -6.22 -3.81
C PHE A 55 8.34 -5.53 -5.13
N VAL A 56 7.50 -5.68 -6.17
CA VAL A 56 7.57 -4.95 -7.46
C VAL A 56 6.31 -4.11 -7.66
N TYR A 57 6.45 -2.90 -8.21
CA TYR A 57 5.33 -1.99 -8.46
C TYR A 57 5.62 -1.03 -9.62
N LEU A 58 4.57 -0.38 -10.12
CA LEU A 58 4.67 0.69 -11.12
C LEU A 58 4.53 2.07 -10.47
N VAL A 59 5.30 3.02 -10.99
CA VAL A 59 5.19 4.45 -10.71
C VAL A 59 4.79 5.15 -11.99
N SER A 60 3.78 6.00 -11.92
CA SER A 60 3.35 6.86 -13.03
C SER A 60 3.54 8.32 -12.63
N ASP A 61 3.94 9.18 -13.57
CA ASP A 61 4.00 10.63 -13.34
C ASP A 61 2.62 11.22 -13.02
N GLU A 62 1.54 10.58 -13.52
CA GLU A 62 0.14 10.92 -13.24
C GLU A 62 -0.43 10.18 -12.00
N SER A 63 0.43 9.71 -11.08
CA SER A 63 -0.03 8.82 -10.00
C SER A 63 -1.22 9.42 -9.25
N ASN A 64 -2.18 8.55 -8.95
CA ASN A 64 -3.42 8.89 -8.26
C ASN A 64 -3.10 9.21 -6.79
N GLU A 65 -2.48 10.38 -6.56
CA GLU A 65 -2.00 10.89 -5.26
C GLU A 65 -3.05 10.72 -4.16
N MET A 66 -4.34 10.79 -4.53
CA MET A 66 -5.44 10.64 -3.59
C MET A 66 -5.42 9.30 -2.86
N LEU A 67 -5.21 8.16 -3.54
CA LEU A 67 -5.23 6.86 -2.87
C LEU A 67 -3.99 6.66 -1.99
N SER A 68 -2.79 7.00 -2.50
CA SER A 68 -1.57 6.92 -1.70
C SER A 68 -1.65 7.78 -0.45
N ARG A 69 -2.21 8.99 -0.57
CA ARG A 69 -2.49 9.87 0.56
C ARG A 69 -3.49 9.25 1.54
N ASP A 70 -4.59 8.69 1.06
CA ASP A 70 -5.59 8.05 1.93
C ASP A 70 -5.00 6.86 2.69
N ILE A 71 -4.09 6.10 2.08
CA ILE A 71 -3.31 5.02 2.72
C ILE A 71 -2.37 5.57 3.78
N CYS A 72 -1.65 6.67 3.48
CA CYS A 72 -0.78 7.30 4.46
C CYS A 72 -1.57 7.85 5.66
N ILE A 73 -2.74 8.46 5.42
CA ILE A 73 -3.64 8.91 6.49
C ILE A 73 -4.10 7.72 7.33
N PHE A 74 -4.53 6.63 6.71
CA PHE A 74 -4.92 5.41 7.42
C PHE A 74 -3.80 4.87 8.31
N ILE A 75 -2.58 4.73 7.76
CA ILE A 75 -1.40 4.25 8.46
C ILE A 75 -1.05 5.19 9.63
N ALA A 76 -1.08 6.51 9.41
CA ALA A 76 -0.78 7.50 10.44
C ALA A 76 -1.79 7.47 11.59
N LEU A 77 -3.09 7.39 11.28
CA LEU A 77 -4.15 7.25 12.27
C LEU A 77 -3.98 5.97 13.07
N LEU A 78 -3.80 4.84 12.39
CA LEU A 78 -3.59 3.55 13.05
C LEU A 78 -2.35 3.56 13.96
N SER A 79 -1.24 4.14 13.48
CA SER A 79 -0.02 4.30 14.27
C SER A 79 -0.25 5.13 15.53
N TYR A 80 -0.97 6.25 15.41
CA TYR A 80 -1.28 7.11 16.55
C TYR A 80 -2.15 6.40 17.58
N GLU A 81 -3.20 5.71 17.13
CA GLU A 81 -4.15 5.04 18.02
C GLU A 81 -3.53 3.84 18.74
N LEU A 82 -2.63 3.10 18.06
CA LEU A 82 -1.87 2.01 18.68
C LEU A 82 -0.88 2.53 19.72
N ASP A 83 -0.17 3.62 19.42
CA ASP A 83 0.76 4.26 20.38
C ASP A 83 0.01 4.74 21.63
N ARG A 84 -1.18 5.32 21.46
CA ARG A 84 -2.06 5.73 22.57
C ARG A 84 -2.51 4.54 23.44
N ASP A 85 -2.66 3.36 22.85
CA ASP A 85 -2.96 2.10 23.54
C ASP A 85 -1.69 1.37 24.06
N GLY A 86 -0.53 2.02 24.01
CA GLY A 86 0.75 1.48 24.48
C GLY A 86 1.33 0.37 23.61
N LYS A 87 0.88 0.24 22.35
CA LYS A 87 1.33 -0.78 21.40
C LYS A 87 2.35 -0.19 20.43
N ASN A 88 3.47 -0.88 20.24
CA ASN A 88 4.46 -0.49 19.23
C ASN A 88 3.90 -0.74 17.82
N PHE A 89 3.71 0.33 17.05
CA PHE A 89 3.18 0.25 15.69
C PHE A 89 4.03 -0.63 14.76
N MET A 90 5.35 -0.48 14.80
CA MET A 90 6.26 -1.21 13.91
C MET A 90 6.27 -2.71 14.19
N GLU A 91 6.18 -3.11 15.46
CA GLU A 91 6.05 -4.52 15.81
C GLU A 91 4.69 -5.07 15.39
N ARG A 92 3.61 -4.32 15.63
CA ARG A 92 2.24 -4.71 15.26
C ARG A 92 2.11 -4.91 13.76
N ILE A 93 2.57 -3.96 12.95
CA ILE A 93 2.42 -4.01 11.49
C ILE A 93 3.22 -5.16 10.86
N GLN A 94 4.36 -5.54 11.46
CA GLN A 94 5.24 -6.58 10.93
C GLN A 94 4.85 -8.00 11.36
N PHE A 95 4.35 -8.18 12.58
CA PHE A 95 4.24 -9.51 13.20
C PHE A 95 2.85 -9.85 13.71
N SER A 96 1.90 -8.91 13.68
CA SER A 96 0.56 -9.12 14.24
C SER A 96 -0.52 -9.23 13.17
N GLU A 97 -1.52 -10.04 13.49
CA GLU A 97 -2.81 -10.03 12.84
C GLU A 97 -3.67 -8.92 13.45
N PHE A 98 -4.40 -8.21 12.60
CA PHE A 98 -5.31 -7.14 12.97
C PHE A 98 -6.75 -7.60 12.85
N ASP A 99 -7.56 -7.23 13.82
CA ASP A 99 -9.01 -7.37 13.75
C ASP A 99 -9.62 -6.10 13.17
N ILE A 100 -10.49 -6.24 12.17
CA ILE A 100 -11.14 -5.08 11.54
C ILE A 100 -12.01 -4.35 12.56
N GLU A 101 -12.69 -5.05 13.48
CA GLU A 101 -13.50 -4.41 14.53
C GLU A 101 -12.63 -3.60 15.52
N GLU A 102 -11.41 -4.07 15.81
CA GLU A 102 -10.44 -3.30 16.62
C GLU A 102 -10.11 -1.96 15.95
N ILE A 103 -9.86 -1.98 14.63
CA ILE A 103 -9.57 -0.77 13.85
C ILE A 103 -10.78 0.17 13.78
N GLU A 104 -11.98 -0.37 13.57
CA GLU A 104 -13.21 0.41 13.59
C GLU A 104 -13.39 1.13 14.94
N ASN A 105 -13.14 0.43 16.05
CA ASN A 105 -13.20 1.01 17.38
C ASN A 105 -12.15 2.11 17.59
N TYR A 106 -10.93 1.94 17.09
CA TYR A 106 -9.92 3.00 17.13
C TYR A 106 -10.38 4.23 16.34
N PHE A 107 -10.95 4.04 15.16
CA PHE A 107 -11.31 5.15 14.27
C PHE A 107 -12.52 5.93 14.79
N ILE A 108 -13.52 5.25 15.36
CA ILE A 108 -14.70 5.89 15.97
C ILE A 108 -14.32 6.71 17.20
N ASN A 109 -13.35 6.23 17.99
CA ASN A 109 -12.89 6.87 19.23
C ASN A 109 -11.60 7.69 19.04
N SER A 110 -11.26 8.01 17.80
CA SER A 110 -10.02 8.71 17.49
C SER A 110 -10.09 10.17 17.89
N SER A 111 -8.97 10.70 18.38
CA SER A 111 -8.79 12.14 18.60
C SER A 111 -8.79 12.94 17.29
N TYR A 112 -8.66 12.28 16.14
CA TYR A 112 -8.65 12.88 14.79
C TYR A 112 -9.95 12.60 14.01
N ILE A 113 -11.09 12.48 14.70
CA ILE A 113 -12.38 12.14 14.08
C ILE A 113 -12.76 13.07 12.92
N ASP A 114 -12.46 14.37 13.00
CA ASP A 114 -12.76 15.33 11.92
C ASP A 114 -11.97 15.04 10.63
N LEU A 115 -10.73 14.56 10.77
CA LEU A 115 -9.92 14.12 9.62
C LEU A 115 -10.50 12.84 8.99
N ILE A 116 -10.97 11.91 9.83
CA ILE A 116 -11.62 10.68 9.36
C ILE A 116 -12.90 11.03 8.59
N LEU A 117 -13.76 11.87 9.16
CA LEU A 117 -15.05 12.25 8.57
C LEU A 117 -14.89 13.04 7.26
N SER A 118 -13.79 13.78 7.08
CA SER A 118 -13.49 14.50 5.84
C SER A 118 -12.84 13.61 4.77
N ASN A 119 -12.31 12.44 5.12
CA ASN A 119 -11.73 11.50 4.17
C ASN A 119 -12.80 10.56 3.57
N LYS A 120 -13.00 10.63 2.24
CA LYS A 120 -14.04 9.84 1.54
C LYS A 120 -13.87 8.33 1.67
N GLN A 121 -12.66 7.83 1.87
CA GLN A 121 -12.38 6.40 2.03
C GLN A 121 -12.54 5.92 3.49
N LEU A 122 -12.52 6.83 4.47
CA LEU A 122 -12.45 6.47 5.90
C LEU A 122 -13.65 6.94 6.74
N LYS A 123 -14.46 7.86 6.22
CA LYS A 123 -15.54 8.57 6.94
C LYS A 123 -16.61 7.69 7.61
N ASP A 124 -16.91 6.52 7.07
CA ASP A 124 -17.96 5.62 7.57
C ASP A 124 -17.56 4.15 7.37
N ALA A 125 -18.30 3.24 8.04
CA ALA A 125 -17.95 1.82 8.08
C ALA A 125 -17.96 1.17 6.69
N ASP A 126 -18.92 1.53 5.82
CA ASP A 126 -18.98 1.02 4.45
C ASP A 126 -17.78 1.50 3.61
N SER A 127 -17.41 2.77 3.76
CA SER A 127 -16.23 3.36 3.12
C SER A 127 -14.96 2.65 3.58
N ARG A 128 -14.78 2.44 4.89
CA ARG A 128 -13.63 1.72 5.46
C ARG A 128 -13.58 0.27 4.99
N LYS A 129 -14.70 -0.44 4.95
CA LYS A 129 -14.76 -1.80 4.40
C LYS A 129 -14.31 -1.86 2.93
N ASN A 130 -14.76 -0.91 2.10
CA ASN A 130 -14.35 -0.80 0.71
C ASN A 130 -12.87 -0.42 0.57
N PHE A 131 -12.37 0.41 1.46
CA PHE A 131 -10.97 0.77 1.55
C PHE A 131 -10.09 -0.45 1.88
N MET A 132 -10.46 -1.23 2.90
CA MET A 132 -9.78 -2.49 3.25
C MET A 132 -9.79 -3.50 2.10
N ASN A 133 -10.89 -3.62 1.36
CA ASN A 133 -10.95 -4.45 0.15
C ASN A 133 -10.00 -3.95 -0.94
N THR A 134 -9.79 -2.64 -1.03
CA THR A 134 -8.85 -2.03 -1.97
C THR A 134 -7.40 -2.32 -1.58
N LEU A 135 -7.07 -2.22 -0.29
CA LEU A 135 -5.74 -2.62 0.22
C LEU A 135 -5.45 -4.08 -0.08
N ASN A 136 -6.43 -4.97 0.12
CA ASN A 136 -6.27 -6.39 -0.14
C ASN A 136 -6.07 -6.69 -1.63
N ARG A 137 -6.87 -6.08 -2.52
CA ARG A 137 -6.70 -6.25 -3.98
C ARG A 137 -5.35 -5.76 -4.49
N ARG A 138 -4.73 -4.80 -3.80
CA ARG A 138 -3.42 -4.25 -4.14
C ARG A 138 -2.26 -4.95 -3.46
N ASN A 139 -2.51 -6.03 -2.71
CA ASN A 139 -1.49 -6.73 -1.92
C ASN A 139 -0.79 -5.83 -0.88
N ILE A 140 -1.49 -4.84 -0.32
CA ILE A 140 -0.97 -4.04 0.83
C ILE A 140 -1.27 -4.76 2.15
N ILE A 141 -2.42 -5.44 2.18
CA ILE A 141 -2.80 -6.36 3.25
C ILE A 141 -3.18 -7.71 2.64
N GLU A 142 -3.18 -8.74 3.47
CA GLU A 142 -3.71 -10.06 3.17
C GLU A 142 -4.77 -10.42 4.22
N LYS A 143 -6.01 -10.68 3.76
CA LYS A 143 -7.06 -11.19 4.64
C LYS A 143 -6.80 -12.65 5.01
N THR A 144 -6.67 -12.91 6.30
CA THR A 144 -6.43 -14.23 6.89
C THR A 144 -7.71 -14.90 7.36
N ALA A 145 -8.75 -14.12 7.65
CA ALA A 145 -10.12 -14.57 7.96
C ALA A 145 -11.14 -13.48 7.58
N ASP A 146 -12.44 -13.74 7.80
CA ASP A 146 -13.52 -12.82 7.44
C ASP A 146 -13.34 -11.40 8.02
N ASN A 147 -12.83 -11.32 9.26
CA ASN A 147 -12.63 -10.06 9.99
C ASN A 147 -11.17 -9.78 10.35
N ARG A 148 -10.22 -10.48 9.74
CA ARG A 148 -8.81 -10.39 10.11
C ARG A 148 -7.88 -10.26 8.92
N PHE A 149 -6.77 -9.59 9.14
CA PHE A 149 -5.75 -9.39 8.11
C PHE A 149 -4.36 -9.18 8.70
N VAL A 150 -3.35 -9.35 7.85
CA VAL A 150 -1.96 -8.96 8.12
C VAL A 150 -1.52 -7.93 7.07
N PHE A 151 -0.57 -7.08 7.41
CA PHE A 151 0.10 -6.24 6.41
C PHE A 151 1.14 -7.05 5.66
N THR A 152 1.25 -6.81 4.36
CA THR A 152 2.33 -7.37 3.54
C THR A 152 3.54 -6.43 3.59
N SER A 153 4.67 -6.82 3.02
CA SER A 153 5.85 -5.95 2.90
C SER A 153 5.58 -4.63 2.14
N ALA A 154 4.52 -4.56 1.33
CA ALA A 154 4.16 -3.37 0.56
C ALA A 154 3.79 -2.15 1.42
N HIS A 155 3.47 -2.33 2.71
CA HIS A 155 3.26 -1.19 3.62
C HIS A 155 4.50 -0.27 3.71
N LYS A 156 5.71 -0.83 3.52
CA LYS A 156 6.98 -0.08 3.56
C LYS A 156 7.01 1.07 2.55
N PHE A 157 6.42 0.88 1.37
CA PHE A 157 6.33 1.92 0.35
C PHE A 157 5.68 3.21 0.90
N PHE A 158 4.61 3.06 1.69
CA PHE A 158 3.89 4.21 2.25
C PHE A 158 4.60 4.82 3.46
N MET A 159 5.36 4.02 4.21
CA MET A 159 6.22 4.51 5.30
C MET A 159 7.37 5.36 4.74
N ASP A 160 8.03 4.88 3.68
CA ASP A 160 9.10 5.60 3.01
C ASP A 160 8.57 6.90 2.38
N PHE A 161 7.42 6.83 1.71
CA PHE A 161 6.75 8.00 1.16
C PHE A 161 6.44 9.07 2.23
N ALA A 162 5.90 8.66 3.38
CA ALA A 162 5.63 9.58 4.48
C ALA A 162 6.93 10.18 5.07
N ALA A 163 7.99 9.38 5.20
CA ALA A 163 9.28 9.84 5.68
C ALA A 163 9.92 10.87 4.73
N ASP A 164 9.78 10.67 3.42
CA ASP A 164 10.32 11.59 2.43
C ASP A 164 9.58 12.93 2.43
N ILE A 165 8.25 12.95 2.57
CA ILE A 165 7.48 14.19 2.76
C ILE A 165 8.01 15.01 3.95
N VAL A 166 8.24 14.37 5.09
CA VAL A 166 8.75 15.05 6.29
C VAL A 166 10.14 15.65 6.05
N LYS A 167 11.02 14.94 5.33
CA LYS A 167 12.35 15.46 4.98
C LYS A 167 12.24 16.68 4.06
N PHE A 168 11.41 16.63 3.03
CA PHE A 168 11.20 17.76 2.12
C PHE A 168 10.67 19.00 2.85
N GLU A 169 9.69 18.85 3.75
CA GLU A 169 9.17 19.99 4.53
C GLU A 169 10.20 20.61 5.48
N ASN A 170 11.17 19.84 5.98
CA ASN A 170 12.22 20.36 6.85
C ASN A 170 13.28 21.12 6.05
N VAL A 171 13.57 20.70 4.82
CA VAL A 171 14.52 21.40 3.92
C VAL A 171 13.96 22.74 3.43
N GLU A 172 12.65 22.89 3.24
CA GLU A 172 12.04 24.18 2.87
C GLU A 172 11.92 25.17 4.05
N LYS A 173 12.13 24.70 5.29
CA LYS A 173 12.08 25.52 6.51
C LYS A 173 13.47 25.98 6.98
N GLU A 174 14.53 25.53 6.32
CA GLU A 174 15.94 25.95 6.54
C GLU A 174 16.41 26.95 5.48
#